data_AF-A0A962G6J1-F1
#
_entry.id   AF-A0A962G6J1-F1
#
_cell.length_a   1.000
_cell.length_b   1.000
_cell.length_c   1.000
_cell.angle_alpha   90.00
_cell.angle_beta   90.00
_cell.angle_gamma   90.00
#
_symmetry.space_group_name_H-M   'P 1'
#
loop_
_entity.id
_entity.type
_entity.pdbx_description
1 polymer ?
#
loop_
_entity_poly.entity_id
_entity_poly.type
_entity_poly.pdbx_seq_one_letter_code
_entity_poly.pdbx_strand_id
1 'polypeptide(L)' 'PICETGDVIGNNRRLPGCREGDLILIAEAGAYGAVMASHYNLRKPAVEVCL' A
#
# COMPACT_ATOMS: atom_id res chain seq x y z
N PRO A 1 7.72 -2.81 -0.21
CA PRO A 1 8.42 -2.81 1.09
C PRO A 1 9.59 -1.85 1.07
N ILE A 2 9.55 -0.95 2.04
CA ILE A 2 10.53 0.10 2.30
C ILE A 2 11.32 -0.32 3.56
N CYS A 3 12.53 0.22 3.77
CA CYS A 3 13.42 -0.25 4.84
C CYS A 3 13.13 0.39 6.21
N GLU A 4 12.27 1.40 6.23
CA GLU A 4 12.00 2.26 7.37
C GLU A 4 10.97 1.63 8.30
N THR A 5 11.17 1.81 9.60
CA THR A 5 10.23 1.40 10.65
C THR A 5 8.84 2.01 10.48
N GLY A 6 8.75 3.15 9.77
CA GLY A 6 7.48 3.83 9.48
C GLY A 6 6.69 3.23 8.31
N ASP A 7 7.21 2.27 7.56
CA ASP A 7 6.50 1.60 6.45
C ASP A 7 5.46 0.59 6.99
N VAL A 8 4.46 1.11 7.69
CA VAL A 8 3.38 0.35 8.34
C VAL A 8 2.04 0.84 7.81
N ILE A 9 1.34 -0.02 7.06
CA ILE A 9 0.03 0.30 6.47
C ILE A 9 -1.08 0.37 7.53
N GLY A 10 -0.96 -0.39 8.62
CA GLY A 10 -1.92 -0.38 9.71
C GLY A 10 -1.43 -1.17 10.91
N ASN A 11 -1.82 -0.73 12.11
CA ASN A 11 -1.47 -1.38 13.38
C ASN A 11 -2.73 -1.89 14.09
N ASN A 12 -2.63 -3.03 14.79
CA ASN A 12 -3.73 -3.64 15.57
C ASN A 12 -5.05 -3.80 14.79
N ARG A 13 -4.99 -4.13 13.50
CA ARG A 13 -6.18 -4.37 12.66
C ARG A 13 -6.66 -5.80 12.85
N ARG A 14 -7.97 -5.98 13.06
CA ARG A 14 -8.60 -7.31 13.05
C ARG A 14 -8.69 -7.79 11.61
N LEU A 15 -7.92 -8.82 11.28
CA LEU A 15 -7.94 -9.47 9.97
C LEU A 15 -8.21 -10.96 10.16
N PRO A 16 -8.85 -11.63 9.17
CA PRO A 16 -8.87 -13.08 9.13
C PRO A 16 -7.44 -13.63 8.95
N GLY A 17 -7.26 -14.94 9.12
CA GLY A 17 -5.97 -15.58 8.78
C GLY A 17 -5.68 -15.44 7.30
N CYS A 18 -4.47 -14.97 6.95
CA CYS A 18 -4.03 -14.77 5.57
C CYS A 18 -3.01 -15.84 5.15
N ARG A 19 -2.92 -16.07 3.84
CA ARG A 19 -1.90 -16.88 3.19
C ARG A 19 -1.19 -16.05 2.13
N GLU A 20 -0.04 -16.53 1.67
CA GLU A 20 0.66 -15.90 0.56
C GLU A 20 -0.22 -15.88 -0.69
N GLY A 21 -0.28 -14.73 -1.36
CA GLY A 21 -1.13 -14.51 -2.53
C GLY A 21 -2.52 -13.94 -2.23
N ASP A 22 -2.97 -13.93 -0.96
CA ASP A 22 -4.21 -13.24 -0.59
C ASP A 22 -4.08 -11.73 -0.79
N LEU A 23 -5.21 -11.09 -1.14
CA LEU A 23 -5.26 -9.66 -1.42
C LEU A 23 -5.85 -8.86 -0.26
N ILE A 24 -5.28 -7.69 0.01
CA ILE A 24 -5.79 -6.71 0.96
C ILE A 24 -6.09 -5.41 0.20
N LEU A 25 -7.27 -4.85 0.43
CA LEU A 25 -7.67 -3.55 -0.10
C LEU A 25 -7.39 -2.43 0.91
N ILE A 26 -6.64 -1.42 0.48
CA ILE A 26 -6.62 -0.11 1.14
C ILE A 26 -7.67 0.75 0.44
N ALA A 27 -8.81 0.96 1.10
CA ALA A 27 -9.88 1.78 0.55
C ALA A 27 -9.50 3.28 0.59
N GLU A 28 -10.21 4.07 -0.21
CA GLU A 28 -10.17 5.55 -0.17
C GLU A 28 -8.79 6.19 -0.43
N ALA A 29 -7.88 5.49 -1.11
CA ALA A 29 -6.54 5.99 -1.45
C ALA A 29 -6.51 7.00 -2.63
N GLY A 30 -7.68 7.48 -3.10
CA GLY A 30 -7.79 8.33 -4.28
C GLY A 30 -7.32 9.78 -4.05
N ALA A 31 -7.55 10.33 -2.86
CA ALA A 31 -7.06 11.66 -2.50
C ALA A 31 -5.68 11.55 -1.84
N TYR A 32 -4.72 12.37 -2.29
CA TYR A 32 -3.37 12.47 -1.73
C TYR A 32 -2.51 11.18 -1.77
N GLY A 33 -3.00 10.07 -2.34
CA GLY A 33 -2.24 8.83 -2.50
C GLY A 33 -1.19 8.94 -3.59
N ALA A 34 -1.60 8.82 -4.86
CA ALA A 34 -0.69 8.82 -6.01
C ALA A 34 0.13 10.12 -6.12
N VAL A 35 -0.47 11.28 -5.84
CA VAL A 35 0.20 12.59 -5.93
C VAL A 35 1.32 12.79 -4.90
N MET A 36 1.30 12.05 -3.79
CA MET A 36 2.38 12.08 -2.78
C MET A 36 3.32 10.87 -2.87
N ALA A 37 3.10 9.96 -3.81
CA ALA A 37 3.96 8.80 -4.01
C ALA A 37 5.34 9.19 -4.54
N SER A 38 6.35 8.36 -4.28
CA SER A 38 7.73 8.60 -4.72
C SER A 38 8.40 7.34 -5.25
N HIS A 39 9.58 7.52 -5.85
CA HIS A 39 10.45 6.43 -6.30
C HIS A 39 11.41 5.93 -5.22
N TYR A 40 11.09 6.16 -3.94
CA TYR A 40 11.95 5.75 -2.85
C TYR A 40 12.27 4.25 -2.89
N ASN A 41 13.50 3.88 -2.55
CA ASN A 41 14.07 2.55 -2.75
C ASN A 41 13.95 2.01 -4.19
N LEU A 42 14.09 2.91 -5.17
CA LEU A 42 14.09 2.60 -6.61
C LEU A 42 12.82 1.87 -7.08
N ARG A 43 11.68 2.15 -6.42
CA ARG A 43 10.40 1.51 -6.75
C ARG A 43 9.65 2.30 -7.82
N LYS A 44 9.00 1.58 -8.73
CA LYS A 44 8.04 2.18 -9.66
C LYS A 44 6.73 2.49 -8.92
N PRO A 45 5.98 3.54 -9.34
CA PRO A 45 4.66 3.82 -8.81
C PRO A 45 3.70 2.66 -9.06
N ALA A 46 2.62 2.59 -8.27
CA ALA A 46 1.54 1.65 -8.51
C ALA A 46 0.87 1.90 -9.87
N VAL A 47 0.40 0.84 -10.52
CA VAL A 47 -0.37 0.97 -11.77
C VAL A 47 -1.74 1.55 -11.45
N GLU A 48 -2.13 2.60 -12.16
CA GLU A 48 -3.47 3.17 -12.08
C GLU A 48 -4.34 2.62 -13.21
N VAL A 49 -5.59 2.30 -12.89
CA VAL A 49 -6.58 1.78 -13.84
C VAL A 49 -7.84 2.64 -13.73
N CYS A 50 -8.34 3.10 -14.87
CA CYS A 50 -9.64 3.77 -14.98
C CYS A 50 -10.66 2.80 -15.57
N LEU A 51 -11.90 2.88 -15.09
CA LEU A 51 -13.03 2.09 -15.59
C LEU A 51 -13.64 2.73 -16.85
#